data_AF-A0A1X1IT58-F1
#
_entry.id   AF-A0A1X1IT58-F1
#
_cell.length_a   1.000
_cell.length_b   1.000
_cell.length_c   1.000
_cell.angle_alpha   90.00
_cell.angle_beta   90.00
_cell.angle_gamma   90.00
#
_symmetry.space_group_name_H-M   'P 1'
#
loop_
_entity.id
_entity.type
_entity.pdbx_description
1 polymer ?
#
loop_
_entity_poly.entity_id
_entity_poly.type
_entity_poly.pdbx_seq_one_letter_code
_entity_poly.pdbx_strand_id
1 'polypeptide(L)'
;MNHKHSLFGKCKSVLLTVALASAFTAMGQVDADEVKNPSQVANDLAQVGSNELSTKTTQTNQQISETVKEIQDKVNVSVVPLDKAQPGDIVKVTTTSTDAKVDTKENTAGTEATAKAETSVSVETTHLAAKGTAVGEKTPVTTTKTVTDHVNTDDYVANVTQTIKKTTFEKVLKEADVIITKQAAGSADIVFTIDKSVSMDSSIQNVVQNIENFVRDLANKKVDARLGLIAYEAADNVQYFDFNGSKFTKNVEEYIKALRSIRTYGGTEEPTVPLHHIATSKDYDWSTASNNRRFAFLITDESIDFRTPGIPTVEETLKALKAADISLSVVGMRYTESTFKPLVEGTKGLYLNINQEFSSLLNRDFTNHVVKTVQEGRVYRIVTEKYDFLTEAHVVLKPKPIGSTKAVYHTSTLSNKVSELPKTGEKASSNLSVLGVALIAVASGLTVGVKKKD
;
A
#
# COMPACT_ATOMS: atom_id res chain seq x y z
N MET A 1 48.77 44.05 0.75
CA MET A 1 47.68 43.05 0.90
C MET A 1 46.88 42.99 -0.40
N ASN A 2 46.66 41.77 -0.86
CA ASN A 2 46.21 41.38 -2.19
C ASN A 2 44.84 41.91 -2.65
N HIS A 3 44.81 42.92 -3.54
CA HIS A 3 43.57 43.28 -4.26
C HIS A 3 43.08 42.16 -5.19
N LYS A 4 43.99 41.38 -5.79
CA LYS A 4 43.64 40.22 -6.64
C LYS A 4 42.86 39.13 -5.88
N HIS A 5 43.26 38.85 -4.63
CA HIS A 5 42.57 37.86 -3.79
C HIS A 5 41.21 38.37 -3.27
N SER A 6 41.02 39.69 -3.12
CA SER A 6 39.75 40.30 -2.69
C SER A 6 38.65 40.16 -3.75
N LEU A 7 38.96 40.35 -5.05
CA LEU A 7 37.99 40.13 -6.12
C LEU A 7 37.64 38.64 -6.31
N PHE A 8 38.60 37.73 -6.07
CA PHE A 8 38.36 36.29 -6.13
C PHE A 8 37.50 35.77 -4.97
N GLY A 9 37.72 36.26 -3.75
CA GLY A 9 36.83 35.97 -2.61
C GLY A 9 35.39 36.45 -2.85
N LYS A 10 35.25 37.60 -3.53
CA LYS A 10 33.97 38.17 -3.96
C LYS A 10 33.29 37.36 -5.08
N CYS A 11 34.03 36.77 -6.02
CA CYS A 11 33.46 35.87 -7.02
C CYS A 11 32.99 34.55 -6.40
N LYS A 12 33.80 33.95 -5.51
CA LYS A 12 33.43 32.72 -4.77
C LYS A 12 32.16 32.89 -3.92
N SER A 13 31.96 34.06 -3.28
CA SER A 13 30.73 34.33 -2.52
C SER A 13 29.51 34.56 -3.41
N VAL A 14 29.67 35.20 -4.58
CA VAL A 14 28.56 35.46 -5.53
C VAL A 14 28.02 34.20 -6.17
N LEU A 15 28.90 33.30 -6.61
CA LEU A 15 28.53 32.02 -7.20
C LEU A 15 27.73 31.13 -6.24
N LEU A 16 28.05 31.20 -4.95
CA LEU A 16 27.31 30.50 -3.89
C LEU A 16 25.92 31.11 -3.67
N THR A 17 25.77 32.42 -3.86
CA THR A 17 24.56 33.17 -3.53
C THR A 17 23.45 32.98 -4.58
N VAL A 18 23.82 32.95 -5.87
CA VAL A 18 22.86 32.76 -6.98
C VAL A 18 22.28 31.34 -6.99
N ALA A 19 23.06 30.33 -6.56
CA ALA A 19 22.62 28.94 -6.49
C ALA A 19 21.80 28.58 -5.23
N LEU A 20 21.99 29.27 -4.10
CA LEU A 20 21.32 28.96 -2.83
C LEU A 20 20.12 29.86 -2.49
N ALA A 21 20.07 31.12 -2.95
CA ALA A 21 19.01 32.06 -2.60
C ALA A 21 17.61 31.65 -3.11
N SER A 22 17.54 30.64 -3.97
CA SER A 22 16.34 30.12 -4.62
C SER A 22 15.76 28.85 -4.00
N ALA A 23 16.48 28.18 -3.10
CA ALA A 23 16.06 26.86 -2.62
C ALA A 23 15.23 26.87 -1.33
N PHE A 24 15.39 27.86 -0.43
CA PHE A 24 14.70 27.80 0.87
C PHE A 24 14.40 29.17 1.46
N THR A 25 13.20 29.67 1.21
CA THR A 25 12.44 30.43 2.21
C THR A 25 10.97 30.02 2.16
N ALA A 26 10.46 29.58 3.31
CA ALA A 26 9.07 29.19 3.59
C ALA A 26 8.56 27.89 2.94
N MET A 27 8.77 26.76 3.62
CA MET A 27 7.84 25.63 3.56
C MET A 27 7.53 25.18 5.00
N GLY A 28 6.59 25.89 5.63
CA GLY A 28 5.90 25.36 6.78
C GLY A 28 4.89 24.31 6.30
N GLN A 29 4.96 23.10 6.83
CA GLN A 29 3.76 22.29 6.99
C GLN A 29 2.89 23.02 8.01
N VAL A 30 1.80 23.63 7.55
CA VAL A 30 0.72 24.02 8.43
C VAL A 30 -0.30 22.89 8.33
N ASP A 31 -0.29 22.03 9.34
CA ASP A 31 -1.54 21.41 9.79
C ASP A 31 -2.45 22.56 10.24
N ALA A 32 -3.73 22.47 9.94
CA ALA A 32 -4.68 23.55 10.19
C ALA A 32 -5.00 23.71 11.68
N ASP A 33 -4.05 24.20 12.48
CA ASP A 33 -4.33 25.05 13.63
C ASP A 33 -3.10 25.86 14.07
N GLU A 34 -3.37 27.06 14.58
CA GLU A 34 -2.46 27.98 15.29
C GLU A 34 -1.48 28.89 14.48
N VAL A 35 -1.93 30.12 14.25
CA VAL A 35 -1.11 31.28 13.85
C VAL A 35 -0.60 32.00 15.11
N LYS A 36 0.72 32.27 15.20
CA LYS A 36 1.22 33.55 15.74
C LYS A 36 2.68 33.89 15.36
N ASN A 37 2.77 35.01 14.64
CA ASN A 37 3.88 35.96 14.46
C ASN A 37 5.00 35.69 13.43
N PRO A 38 5.29 36.65 12.51
CA PRO A 38 6.31 36.52 11.47
C PRO A 38 7.70 36.92 12.03
N SER A 39 8.52 35.93 12.36
CA SER A 39 9.84 36.13 12.95
C SER A 39 10.92 36.32 11.89
N GLN A 40 11.49 37.53 11.82
CA GLN A 40 12.93 37.87 11.64
C GLN A 40 13.73 37.38 10.40
N VAL A 41 13.27 36.36 9.66
CA VAL A 41 13.96 35.75 8.50
C VAL A 41 13.86 36.63 7.24
N ALA A 42 12.78 37.39 7.08
CA ALA A 42 12.62 38.34 5.98
C ALA A 42 13.63 39.51 6.03
N ASN A 43 14.14 39.84 7.24
CA ASN A 43 15.13 40.91 7.42
C ASN A 43 16.56 40.45 7.09
N ASP A 44 16.87 39.15 7.22
CA ASP A 44 18.21 38.63 6.92
C ASP A 44 18.41 38.36 5.42
N LEU A 45 17.34 38.10 4.65
CA LEU A 45 17.40 38.03 3.18
C LEU A 45 17.69 39.39 2.52
N ALA A 46 17.36 40.50 3.18
CA ALA A 46 17.64 41.83 2.67
C ALA A 46 19.14 42.18 2.65
N GLN A 47 20.00 41.44 3.37
CA GLN A 47 21.44 41.70 3.42
C GLN A 47 22.26 40.98 2.33
N VAL A 48 21.64 40.12 1.52
CA VAL A 48 22.31 39.32 0.47
C VAL A 48 22.72 40.16 -0.75
N GLY A 49 22.31 41.43 -0.83
CA GLY A 49 22.55 42.36 -1.94
C GLY A 49 23.94 43.02 -2.02
N SER A 50 25.04 42.31 -1.76
CA SER A 50 26.36 42.98 -1.62
C SER A 50 27.49 42.43 -2.49
N ASN A 51 27.26 42.13 -3.78
CA ASN A 51 28.37 42.14 -4.74
C ASN A 51 27.93 42.41 -6.20
N GLU A 52 28.75 43.17 -6.91
CA GLU A 52 28.49 43.77 -8.23
C GLU A 52 28.20 42.74 -9.33
N LEU A 53 28.82 41.55 -9.26
CA LEU A 53 28.61 40.49 -10.26
C LEU A 53 27.19 39.92 -10.20
N SER A 54 26.64 39.68 -8.99
CA SER A 54 25.28 39.17 -8.79
C SER A 54 24.21 40.15 -9.30
N THR A 55 24.44 41.45 -9.09
CA THR A 55 23.53 42.50 -9.57
C THR A 55 23.54 42.67 -11.10
N LYS A 56 24.56 42.16 -11.80
CA LYS A 56 24.72 42.30 -13.26
C LYS A 56 24.28 41.05 -14.05
N THR A 57 24.06 39.90 -13.39
CA THR A 57 23.58 38.65 -14.03
C THR A 57 22.06 38.56 -14.10
N THR A 58 21.44 39.49 -14.83
CA THR A 58 19.98 39.70 -14.79
C THR A 58 19.20 38.56 -15.45
N GLN A 59 19.65 38.06 -16.60
CA GLN A 59 18.92 37.02 -17.33
C GLN A 59 18.97 35.68 -16.56
N THR A 60 20.13 35.36 -15.99
CA THR A 60 20.34 34.19 -15.14
C THR A 60 19.43 34.25 -13.91
N ASN A 61 19.41 35.39 -13.21
CA ASN A 61 18.57 35.57 -12.03
C ASN A 61 17.08 35.46 -12.35
N GLN A 62 16.65 36.00 -13.50
CA GLN A 62 15.27 35.89 -13.97
C GLN A 62 14.88 34.42 -14.23
N GLN A 63 15.71 33.66 -14.98
CA GLN A 63 15.43 32.26 -15.28
C GLN A 63 15.32 31.40 -14.00
N ILE A 64 16.20 31.64 -13.03
CA ILE A 64 16.15 30.96 -11.73
C ILE A 64 14.85 31.32 -11.02
N SER A 65 14.50 32.61 -10.93
CA SER A 65 13.27 33.05 -10.25
C SER A 65 12.00 32.46 -10.87
N GLU A 66 11.90 32.41 -12.19
CA GLU A 66 10.77 31.81 -12.90
C GLU A 66 10.65 30.30 -12.61
N THR A 67 11.78 29.59 -12.60
CA THR A 67 11.80 28.14 -12.30
C THR A 67 11.46 27.86 -10.84
N VAL A 68 11.95 28.69 -9.91
CA VAL A 68 11.61 28.59 -8.49
C VAL A 68 10.12 28.77 -8.27
N LYS A 69 9.52 29.76 -8.95
CA LYS A 69 8.08 29.97 -8.89
C LYS A 69 7.31 28.77 -9.42
N GLU A 70 7.74 28.19 -10.56
CA GLU A 70 7.14 26.95 -11.10
C GLU A 70 7.20 25.80 -10.07
N ILE A 71 8.34 25.60 -9.41
CA ILE A 71 8.51 24.57 -8.38
C ILE A 71 7.58 24.85 -7.20
N GLN A 72 7.53 26.10 -6.72
CA GLN A 72 6.67 26.49 -5.59
C GLN A 72 5.19 26.26 -5.88
N ASP A 73 4.73 26.63 -7.08
CA ASP A 73 3.35 26.44 -7.52
C ASP A 73 2.97 24.94 -7.52
N LYS A 74 3.93 24.06 -7.84
CA LYS A 74 3.74 22.60 -7.83
C LYS A 74 3.75 21.99 -6.44
N VAL A 75 4.52 22.55 -5.51
CA VAL A 75 4.57 22.07 -4.12
C VAL A 75 3.32 22.50 -3.34
N ASN A 76 2.79 23.69 -3.64
CA ASN A 76 1.63 24.26 -2.93
C ASN A 76 0.26 23.72 -3.37
N VAL A 77 0.22 22.63 -4.15
CA VAL A 77 -1.05 22.05 -4.59
C VAL A 77 -1.74 21.32 -3.44
N SER A 78 -3.05 21.53 -3.29
CA SER A 78 -3.83 20.89 -2.24
C SER A 78 -3.88 19.36 -2.41
N VAL A 79 -3.72 18.66 -1.28
CA VAL A 79 -3.78 17.20 -1.22
C VAL A 79 -5.14 16.76 -0.67
N VAL A 80 -5.78 15.81 -1.36
CA VAL A 80 -7.06 15.23 -0.95
C VAL A 80 -6.81 14.00 -0.07
N PRO A 81 -7.45 13.89 1.11
CA PRO A 81 -7.42 12.68 1.92
C PRO A 81 -7.86 11.45 1.14
N LEU A 82 -7.12 10.36 1.32
CA LEU A 82 -7.24 9.16 0.47
C LEU A 82 -8.60 8.45 0.57
N ASP A 83 -9.33 8.65 1.67
CA ASP A 83 -10.70 8.16 1.89
C ASP A 83 -11.77 8.95 1.11
N LYS A 84 -11.42 10.15 0.62
CA LYS A 84 -12.31 11.06 -0.11
C LYS A 84 -11.88 11.29 -1.56
N ALA A 85 -10.66 10.89 -1.91
CA ALA A 85 -10.07 11.11 -3.22
C ALA A 85 -10.82 10.39 -4.35
N GLN A 86 -11.01 11.09 -5.46
CA GLN A 86 -11.52 10.57 -6.73
C GLN A 86 -10.37 10.36 -7.73
N PRO A 87 -10.55 9.54 -8.78
CA PRO A 87 -9.55 9.38 -9.83
C PRO A 87 -9.16 10.73 -10.44
N GLY A 88 -7.86 11.04 -10.39
CA GLY A 88 -7.28 12.32 -10.81
C GLY A 88 -6.75 13.16 -9.65
N ASP A 89 -7.31 13.01 -8.46
CA ASP A 89 -6.95 13.79 -7.28
C ASP A 89 -5.50 13.54 -6.84
N ILE A 90 -4.86 14.58 -6.34
CA ILE A 90 -3.52 14.51 -5.76
C ILE A 90 -3.66 14.06 -4.32
N VAL A 91 -3.00 12.94 -3.98
CA VAL A 91 -3.07 12.31 -2.65
C VAL A 91 -1.77 12.41 -1.87
N LYS A 92 -0.68 12.85 -2.52
CA LYS A 92 0.62 13.09 -1.89
C LYS A 92 1.48 13.98 -2.77
N VAL A 93 2.20 14.91 -2.14
CA VAL A 93 3.28 15.68 -2.76
C VAL A 93 4.53 15.54 -1.88
N THR A 94 5.68 15.27 -2.50
CA THR A 94 6.97 15.15 -1.82
C THR A 94 8.04 15.92 -2.59
N THR A 95 8.99 16.49 -1.85
CA THR A 95 10.10 17.25 -2.42
C THR A 95 11.41 16.72 -1.88
N THR A 96 12.40 16.56 -2.76
CA THR A 96 13.77 16.19 -2.40
C THR A 96 14.75 17.13 -3.09
N SER A 97 15.89 17.39 -2.46
CA SER A 97 16.95 18.23 -3.03
C SER A 97 18.32 17.62 -2.76
N THR A 98 19.28 17.89 -3.64
CA THR A 98 20.68 17.52 -3.43
C THR A 98 21.46 18.70 -2.87
N ASP A 99 22.46 18.42 -2.05
CA ASP A 99 23.43 19.43 -1.63
C ASP A 99 24.08 20.10 -2.83
N ALA A 100 24.36 21.41 -2.72
CA ALA A 100 25.03 22.15 -3.76
C ALA A 100 26.51 21.72 -3.84
N LYS A 101 26.94 21.28 -5.02
CA LYS A 101 28.32 20.97 -5.32
C LYS A 101 28.95 22.15 -6.06
N VAL A 102 30.12 22.61 -5.62
CA VAL A 102 30.81 23.75 -6.23
C VAL A 102 32.28 23.38 -6.52
N ASP A 103 32.65 23.48 -7.79
CA ASP A 103 34.00 23.23 -8.28
C ASP A 103 34.60 24.54 -8.80
N THR A 104 35.80 24.91 -8.36
CA THR A 104 36.49 26.12 -8.82
C THR A 104 37.87 25.81 -9.36
N LYS A 105 38.26 26.48 -10.44
CA LYS A 105 39.56 26.35 -11.09
C LYS A 105 40.12 27.74 -11.38
N GLU A 106 41.41 27.92 -11.17
CA GLU A 106 42.13 29.16 -11.43
C GLU A 106 43.36 28.84 -12.28
N ASN A 107 43.72 29.74 -13.19
CA ASN A 107 44.95 29.58 -13.95
C ASN A 107 46.18 29.92 -13.09
N THR A 108 47.37 29.46 -13.49
CA THR A 108 48.61 29.66 -12.73
C THR A 108 48.96 31.14 -12.52
N ALA A 109 48.49 32.02 -13.42
CA ALA A 109 48.74 33.46 -13.37
C ALA A 109 47.78 34.22 -12.44
N GLY A 110 46.71 33.59 -11.96
CA GLY A 110 45.63 34.22 -11.20
C GLY A 110 44.92 35.35 -11.96
N THR A 111 44.82 35.21 -13.28
CA THR A 111 44.16 36.17 -14.18
C THR A 111 42.84 35.64 -14.72
N GLU A 112 42.57 34.35 -14.56
CA GLU A 112 41.39 33.67 -15.10
C GLU A 112 40.89 32.63 -14.11
N ALA A 113 39.58 32.54 -13.97
CA ALA A 113 38.89 31.61 -13.11
C ALA A 113 37.70 30.97 -13.82
N THR A 114 37.39 29.74 -13.42
CA THR A 114 36.10 29.10 -13.71
C THR A 114 35.52 28.57 -12.42
N ALA A 115 34.21 28.71 -12.25
CA ALA A 115 33.47 28.08 -11.18
C ALA A 115 32.24 27.40 -11.76
N LYS A 116 31.97 26.16 -11.33
CA LYS A 116 30.78 25.39 -11.66
C LYS A 116 30.04 25.06 -10.40
N ALA A 117 28.74 25.29 -10.38
CA ALA A 117 27.84 24.96 -9.28
C ALA A 117 26.71 24.05 -9.79
N GLU A 118 26.44 22.98 -9.07
CA GLU A 118 25.44 21.97 -9.42
C GLU A 118 24.54 21.70 -8.21
N THR A 119 23.22 21.74 -8.41
CA THR A 119 22.23 21.27 -7.45
C THR A 119 21.00 20.74 -8.19
N SER A 120 20.16 19.96 -7.52
CA SER A 120 18.93 19.47 -8.10
C SER A 120 17.80 19.44 -7.08
N VAL A 121 16.58 19.65 -7.58
CA VAL A 121 15.34 19.56 -6.81
C VAL A 121 14.40 18.63 -7.56
N SER A 122 13.72 17.72 -6.86
CA SER A 122 12.68 16.88 -7.43
C SER A 122 11.36 17.11 -6.70
N VAL A 123 10.30 17.33 -7.47
CA VAL A 123 8.92 17.37 -6.96
C VAL A 123 8.22 16.12 -7.45
N GLU A 124 7.75 15.30 -6.53
CA GLU A 124 6.97 14.10 -6.82
C GLU A 124 5.52 14.32 -6.42
N THR A 125 4.61 14.16 -7.38
CA THR A 125 3.16 14.28 -7.20
C THR A 125 2.52 12.92 -7.44
N THR A 126 1.79 12.41 -6.45
CA THR A 126 1.06 11.16 -6.55
C THR A 126 -0.43 11.43 -6.77
N HIS A 127 -0.97 10.91 -7.86
CA HIS A 127 -2.40 10.97 -8.16
C HIS A 127 -3.05 9.61 -7.95
N LEU A 128 -4.29 9.61 -7.45
CA LEU A 128 -5.15 8.43 -7.54
C LEU A 128 -5.52 8.21 -9.02
N ALA A 129 -5.28 7.02 -9.54
CA ALA A 129 -5.59 6.69 -10.94
C ALA A 129 -6.91 5.93 -11.05
N ALA A 130 -7.53 5.98 -12.23
CA ALA A 130 -8.73 5.21 -12.50
C ALA A 130 -8.42 3.71 -12.50
N LYS A 131 -9.42 2.92 -12.09
CA LYS A 131 -9.34 1.46 -12.13
C LYS A 131 -9.08 0.98 -13.57
N GLY A 132 -8.15 0.03 -13.72
CA GLY A 132 -7.74 -0.50 -15.03
C GLY A 132 -6.69 0.32 -15.78
N THR A 133 -6.17 1.41 -15.21
CA THR A 133 -5.02 2.13 -15.79
C THR A 133 -3.82 1.20 -15.91
N ALA A 134 -3.19 1.17 -17.09
CA ALA A 134 -2.04 0.29 -17.36
C ALA A 134 -0.86 0.62 -16.44
N VAL A 135 -0.34 -0.42 -15.76
CA VAL A 135 0.82 -0.33 -14.86
C VAL A 135 2.10 -0.31 -15.69
N GLY A 136 3.06 0.53 -15.31
CA GLY A 136 4.35 0.63 -16.00
C GLY A 136 4.99 2.01 -15.88
N GLU A 137 6.21 2.12 -16.41
CA GLU A 137 6.97 3.36 -16.50
C GLU A 137 6.88 3.92 -17.92
N LYS A 138 6.73 5.25 -18.04
CA LYS A 138 6.81 5.94 -19.33
C LYS A 138 8.23 6.43 -19.58
N THR A 139 8.58 6.57 -20.86
CA THR A 139 9.85 7.18 -21.27
C THR A 139 9.95 8.59 -20.70
N PRO A 140 11.03 8.93 -19.97
CA PRO A 140 11.20 10.25 -19.39
C PRO A 140 11.27 11.35 -20.46
N VAL A 141 10.65 12.49 -20.18
CA VAL A 141 10.68 13.66 -21.07
C VAL A 141 11.61 14.71 -20.47
N THR A 142 12.54 15.23 -21.26
CA THR A 142 13.54 16.21 -20.82
C THR A 142 13.43 17.51 -21.61
N THR A 143 13.48 18.64 -20.91
CA THR A 143 13.60 19.97 -21.49
C THR A 143 14.75 20.73 -20.85
N THR A 144 15.53 21.47 -21.64
CA THR A 144 16.68 22.24 -21.18
C THR A 144 16.53 23.71 -21.56
N LYS A 145 16.78 24.61 -20.62
CA LYS A 145 16.88 26.06 -20.85
C LYS A 145 18.26 26.54 -20.46
N THR A 146 18.91 27.29 -21.33
CA THR A 146 20.25 27.86 -21.09
C THR A 146 20.25 29.35 -21.39
N VAL A 147 20.80 30.12 -20.46
CA VAL A 147 20.96 31.58 -20.54
C VAL A 147 22.39 31.94 -20.17
N THR A 148 22.95 32.97 -20.79
CA THR A 148 24.28 33.49 -20.49
C THR A 148 24.24 35.00 -20.31
N ASP A 149 24.67 35.48 -19.16
CA ASP A 149 24.94 36.90 -18.93
C ASP A 149 26.40 37.24 -19.21
N HIS A 150 26.61 38.32 -19.96
CA HIS A 150 27.91 38.91 -20.20
C HIS A 150 28.09 40.14 -19.32
N VAL A 151 29.04 40.07 -18.38
CA VAL A 151 29.35 41.15 -17.44
C VAL A 151 30.70 41.75 -17.80
N ASN A 152 30.70 43.06 -18.07
CA ASN A 152 31.90 43.81 -18.41
C ASN A 152 32.06 44.97 -17.42
N THR A 153 33.17 44.99 -16.69
CA THR A 153 33.51 46.04 -15.72
C THR A 153 34.90 46.60 -16.03
N ASP A 154 35.32 47.65 -15.34
CA ASP A 154 36.70 48.17 -15.52
C ASP A 154 37.76 47.17 -15.04
N ASP A 155 37.39 46.23 -14.16
CA ASP A 155 38.29 45.28 -13.53
C ASP A 155 38.33 43.90 -14.21
N TYR A 156 37.22 43.45 -14.79
CA TYR A 156 37.10 42.10 -15.33
C TYR A 156 36.02 41.99 -16.42
N VAL A 157 36.08 40.88 -17.14
CA VAL A 157 35.01 40.37 -17.99
C VAL A 157 34.56 39.03 -17.42
N ALA A 158 33.26 38.79 -17.32
CA ALA A 158 32.71 37.52 -16.87
C ALA A 158 31.58 37.05 -17.78
N ASN A 159 31.54 35.74 -18.03
CA ASN A 159 30.44 35.05 -18.67
C ASN A 159 29.82 34.12 -17.64
N VAL A 160 28.55 34.32 -17.34
CA VAL A 160 27.81 33.48 -16.38
C VAL A 160 26.72 32.77 -17.14
N THR A 161 26.85 31.45 -17.27
CA THR A 161 25.91 30.58 -17.95
C THR A 161 25.12 29.78 -16.94
N GLN A 162 23.79 29.87 -17.01
CA GLN A 162 22.88 29.03 -16.26
C GLN A 162 22.22 28.05 -17.21
N THR A 163 22.29 26.77 -16.87
CA THR A 163 21.50 25.72 -17.49
C THR A 163 20.54 25.14 -16.45
N ILE A 164 19.28 25.01 -16.83
CA ILE A 164 18.26 24.31 -16.06
C ILE A 164 17.74 23.18 -16.91
N LYS A 165 17.89 21.95 -16.42
CA LYS A 165 17.36 20.75 -17.07
C LYS A 165 16.19 20.23 -16.25
N LYS A 166 15.01 20.25 -16.83
CA LYS A 166 13.80 19.63 -16.27
C LYS A 166 13.60 18.25 -16.88
N THR A 167 13.54 17.22 -16.06
CA THR A 167 13.26 15.83 -16.45
C THR A 167 12.00 15.35 -15.76
N THR A 168 11.00 14.92 -16.53
CA THR A 168 9.73 14.40 -16.01
C THR A 168 9.70 12.88 -16.14
N PHE A 169 9.51 12.19 -15.03
CA PHE A 169 9.31 10.75 -14.93
C PHE A 169 7.85 10.48 -14.59
N GLU A 170 7.21 9.53 -15.29
CA GLU A 170 5.86 9.09 -14.97
C GLU A 170 5.84 7.58 -14.78
N LYS A 171 5.25 7.14 -13.66
CA LYS A 171 5.13 5.74 -13.30
C LYS A 171 3.73 5.45 -12.76
N VAL A 172 3.12 4.39 -13.26
CA VAL A 172 1.86 3.86 -12.73
C VAL A 172 2.15 2.62 -11.91
N LEU A 173 1.69 2.62 -10.65
CA LEU A 173 1.83 1.51 -9.71
C LEU A 173 0.46 1.04 -9.26
N LYS A 174 0.31 -0.27 -9.02
CA LYS A 174 -0.86 -0.84 -8.37
C LYS A 174 -0.43 -1.39 -7.01
N GLU A 175 -1.16 -1.05 -5.94
CA GLU A 175 -1.03 -1.72 -4.65
C GLU A 175 -1.35 -3.21 -4.82
N ALA A 176 -0.81 -4.05 -3.93
CA ALA A 176 -1.24 -5.44 -3.88
C ALA A 176 -2.74 -5.51 -3.58
N ASP A 177 -3.44 -6.45 -4.22
CA ASP A 177 -4.83 -6.73 -3.86
C ASP A 177 -4.87 -7.19 -2.41
N VAL A 178 -5.70 -6.54 -1.60
CA VAL A 178 -5.85 -6.89 -0.20
C VAL A 178 -7.01 -7.88 -0.11
N ILE A 179 -6.70 -9.09 0.37
CA ILE A 179 -7.73 -10.03 0.79
C ILE A 179 -8.32 -9.47 2.07
N ILE A 180 -9.42 -8.73 1.96
CA ILE A 180 -10.16 -8.31 3.12
C ILE A 180 -11.09 -9.46 3.47
N THR A 181 -10.82 -10.13 4.58
CA THR A 181 -11.83 -10.87 5.32
C THR A 181 -12.83 -9.88 5.92
N LYS A 182 -13.56 -9.18 5.06
CA LYS A 182 -14.78 -8.51 5.45
C LYS A 182 -15.74 -9.67 5.57
N GLN A 183 -16.25 -9.90 6.77
CA GLN A 183 -17.46 -10.70 6.99
C GLN A 183 -18.53 -10.08 6.09
N ALA A 184 -18.60 -10.53 4.84
CA ALA A 184 -19.71 -10.22 3.98
C ALA A 184 -20.92 -10.74 4.74
N ALA A 185 -21.91 -9.88 4.95
CA ALA A 185 -23.17 -10.21 5.59
C ALA A 185 -24.00 -11.16 4.70
N GLY A 186 -23.39 -12.26 4.22
CA GLY A 186 -24.06 -13.37 3.59
C GLY A 186 -24.54 -14.32 4.69
N SER A 187 -25.79 -14.74 4.59
CA SER A 187 -26.31 -15.82 5.42
C SER A 187 -25.84 -17.17 4.87
N ALA A 188 -25.87 -18.20 5.69
CA ALA A 188 -25.61 -19.56 5.26
C ALA A 188 -26.71 -20.51 5.72
N ASP A 189 -27.03 -21.47 4.89
CA ASP A 189 -27.78 -22.66 5.30
C ASP A 189 -26.83 -23.84 5.28
N ILE A 190 -26.77 -24.58 6.38
CA ILE A 190 -25.82 -25.67 6.58
C ILE A 190 -26.58 -26.91 7.02
N VAL A 191 -26.46 -28.01 6.28
CA VAL A 191 -27.03 -29.30 6.67
C VAL A 191 -25.92 -30.28 7.00
N PHE A 192 -25.97 -30.89 8.19
CA PHE A 192 -25.12 -32.02 8.55
C PHE A 192 -25.89 -33.33 8.36
N THR A 193 -25.36 -34.21 7.52
CA THR A 193 -25.89 -35.54 7.21
C THR A 193 -24.95 -36.57 7.81
N ILE A 194 -25.34 -37.12 8.95
CA ILE A 194 -24.49 -37.95 9.80
C ILE A 194 -24.86 -39.41 9.63
N ASP A 195 -23.87 -40.22 9.27
CA ASP A 195 -23.96 -41.67 9.33
C ASP A 195 -24.17 -42.11 10.78
N LYS A 196 -25.25 -42.83 11.01
CA LYS A 196 -25.61 -43.42 12.31
C LYS A 196 -25.56 -44.94 12.27
N SER A 197 -24.83 -45.56 11.36
CA SER A 197 -24.50 -46.99 11.40
C SER A 197 -23.78 -47.37 12.70
N VAL A 198 -23.72 -48.66 13.03
CA VAL A 198 -23.02 -49.13 14.24
C VAL A 198 -21.50 -48.96 14.14
N SER A 199 -20.91 -48.96 12.94
CA SER A 199 -19.45 -48.71 12.76
C SER A 199 -19.03 -47.35 13.33
N MET A 200 -19.95 -46.38 13.26
CA MET A 200 -19.78 -45.04 13.79
C MET A 200 -19.74 -44.97 15.33
N ASP A 201 -20.04 -46.05 16.09
CA ASP A 201 -20.06 -46.05 17.57
C ASP A 201 -18.81 -45.45 18.21
N SER A 202 -17.64 -45.78 17.65
CA SER A 202 -16.36 -45.32 18.17
C SER A 202 -16.06 -43.85 17.83
N SER A 203 -16.72 -43.32 16.79
CA SER A 203 -16.46 -41.99 16.22
C SER A 203 -17.57 -40.98 16.49
N ILE A 204 -18.79 -41.42 16.82
CA ILE A 204 -19.97 -40.57 16.93
C ILE A 204 -19.80 -39.47 17.98
N GLN A 205 -19.15 -39.78 19.12
CA GLN A 205 -18.86 -38.75 20.13
C GLN A 205 -17.90 -37.68 19.62
N ASN A 206 -16.85 -38.07 18.89
CA ASN A 206 -15.90 -37.13 18.29
C ASN A 206 -16.57 -36.26 17.20
N VAL A 207 -17.44 -36.87 16.39
CA VAL A 207 -18.25 -36.17 15.38
C VAL A 207 -19.16 -35.14 16.03
N VAL A 208 -19.94 -35.54 17.03
CA VAL A 208 -20.83 -34.65 17.79
C VAL A 208 -20.04 -33.48 18.38
N GLN A 209 -18.90 -33.76 19.01
CA GLN A 209 -18.06 -32.71 19.60
C GLN A 209 -17.51 -31.73 18.56
N ASN A 210 -17.05 -32.22 17.40
CA ASN A 210 -16.53 -31.37 16.33
C ASN A 210 -17.61 -30.47 15.71
N ILE A 211 -18.80 -31.03 15.46
CA ILE A 211 -19.93 -30.26 14.92
C ILE A 211 -20.41 -29.23 15.96
N GLU A 212 -20.48 -29.59 17.23
CA GLU A 212 -20.82 -28.66 18.31
C GLU A 212 -19.82 -27.50 18.38
N ASN A 213 -18.51 -27.79 18.36
CA ASN A 213 -17.47 -26.77 18.36
C ASN A 213 -17.60 -25.83 17.16
N PHE A 214 -17.83 -26.37 15.97
CA PHE A 214 -18.03 -25.58 14.75
C PHE A 214 -19.26 -24.67 14.84
N VAL A 215 -20.42 -25.20 15.24
CA VAL A 215 -21.66 -24.42 15.33
C VAL A 215 -21.55 -23.32 16.39
N ARG A 216 -20.94 -23.60 17.55
CA ARG A 216 -20.69 -22.59 18.58
C ARG A 216 -19.75 -21.50 18.09
N ASP A 217 -18.73 -21.86 17.31
CA ASP A 217 -17.80 -20.90 16.73
C ASP A 217 -18.47 -20.00 15.68
N LEU A 218 -19.37 -20.53 14.84
CA LEU A 218 -20.20 -19.71 13.94
C LEU A 218 -21.01 -18.66 14.71
N ALA A 219 -21.64 -19.06 15.81
CA ALA A 219 -22.42 -18.15 16.66
C ALA A 219 -21.54 -17.10 17.35
N ASN A 220 -20.37 -17.50 17.88
CA ASN A 220 -19.40 -16.58 18.50
C ASN A 220 -18.89 -15.53 17.49
N LYS A 221 -18.66 -15.95 16.24
CA LYS A 221 -18.28 -15.08 15.13
C LYS A 221 -19.45 -14.27 14.56
N LYS A 222 -20.67 -14.41 15.10
CA LYS A 222 -21.89 -13.73 14.64
C LYS A 222 -22.19 -13.98 13.16
N VAL A 223 -21.91 -15.20 12.69
CA VAL A 223 -22.32 -15.64 11.35
C VAL A 223 -23.82 -15.87 11.35
N ASP A 224 -24.54 -15.32 10.38
CA ASP A 224 -25.97 -15.59 10.20
C ASP A 224 -26.17 -16.95 9.51
N ALA A 225 -26.24 -18.03 10.30
CA ALA A 225 -26.39 -19.39 9.80
C ALA A 225 -27.70 -20.04 10.27
N ARG A 226 -28.37 -20.75 9.37
CA ARG A 226 -29.42 -21.72 9.71
C ARG A 226 -28.86 -23.14 9.58
N LEU A 227 -29.23 -23.99 10.53
CA LEU A 227 -28.64 -25.32 10.71
C LEU A 227 -29.71 -26.39 10.53
N GLY A 228 -29.46 -27.35 9.64
CA GLY A 228 -30.25 -28.56 9.45
C GLY A 228 -29.46 -29.80 9.84
N LEU A 229 -30.17 -30.85 10.24
CA LEU A 229 -29.57 -32.09 10.75
C LEU A 229 -30.31 -33.30 10.18
N ILE A 230 -29.53 -34.28 9.73
CA ILE A 230 -29.99 -35.58 9.27
C ILE A 230 -29.13 -36.65 9.94
N ALA A 231 -29.75 -37.72 10.42
CA ALA A 231 -29.05 -38.95 10.79
C ALA A 231 -29.53 -40.08 9.87
N TYR A 232 -28.62 -40.67 9.10
CA TYR A 232 -28.96 -41.67 8.07
C TYR A 232 -28.24 -43.00 8.32
N GLU A 233 -28.84 -44.06 7.79
CA GLU A 233 -28.20 -45.36 7.63
C GLU A 233 -28.69 -45.90 6.28
N ALA A 234 -29.74 -46.73 6.25
CA ALA A 234 -30.37 -47.16 5.01
C ALA A 234 -31.42 -46.14 4.50
N ALA A 235 -31.85 -46.30 3.24
CA ALA A 235 -32.85 -45.47 2.57
C ALA A 235 -34.19 -45.41 3.33
N ASP A 236 -34.59 -46.49 3.99
CA ASP A 236 -35.81 -46.58 4.80
C ASP A 236 -35.60 -46.16 6.26
N ASN A 237 -34.37 -45.83 6.64
CA ASN A 237 -33.96 -45.51 8.01
C ASN A 237 -33.24 -44.16 8.11
N VAL A 238 -33.82 -43.13 7.49
CA VAL A 238 -33.33 -41.76 7.55
C VAL A 238 -34.16 -40.91 8.52
N GLN A 239 -33.51 -40.29 9.50
CA GLN A 239 -34.11 -39.33 10.40
C GLN A 239 -33.83 -37.90 9.92
N TYR A 240 -34.86 -37.23 9.41
CA TYR A 240 -34.84 -35.80 9.09
C TYR A 240 -35.34 -34.99 10.29
N PHE A 241 -34.45 -34.29 10.97
CA PHE A 241 -34.82 -33.53 12.17
C PHE A 241 -35.74 -32.35 11.81
N ASP A 242 -36.64 -32.03 12.72
CA ASP A 242 -37.60 -30.94 12.58
C ASP A 242 -37.43 -29.95 13.74
N PHE A 243 -37.42 -28.67 13.43
CA PHE A 243 -37.20 -27.57 14.36
C PHE A 243 -38.38 -26.60 14.29
N ASN A 244 -39.49 -27.00 14.92
CA ASN A 244 -40.75 -26.23 14.96
C ASN A 244 -41.35 -25.96 13.57
N GLY A 245 -41.42 -26.98 12.72
CA GLY A 245 -42.04 -26.93 11.39
C GLY A 245 -41.10 -26.53 10.25
N SER A 246 -39.80 -26.38 10.52
CA SER A 246 -38.76 -26.19 9.50
C SER A 246 -37.66 -27.25 9.67
N LYS A 247 -36.96 -27.58 8.57
CA LYS A 247 -35.74 -28.40 8.59
C LYS A 247 -34.49 -27.61 8.98
N PHE A 248 -34.65 -26.33 9.28
CA PHE A 248 -33.59 -25.42 9.67
C PHE A 248 -33.90 -24.71 10.99
N THR A 249 -32.88 -24.52 11.83
CA THR A 249 -32.96 -23.69 13.05
C THR A 249 -31.80 -22.71 13.14
N LYS A 250 -32.04 -21.53 13.74
CA LYS A 250 -30.98 -20.62 14.21
C LYS A 250 -30.63 -20.83 15.68
N ASN A 251 -31.41 -21.65 16.38
CA ASN A 251 -31.20 -21.92 17.80
C ASN A 251 -30.12 -22.99 17.98
N VAL A 252 -28.91 -22.52 18.30
CA VAL A 252 -27.73 -23.37 18.51
C VAL A 252 -27.96 -24.44 19.59
N GLU A 253 -28.63 -24.10 20.70
CA GLU A 253 -28.85 -25.07 21.78
C GLU A 253 -29.90 -26.13 21.41
N GLU A 254 -30.94 -25.74 20.67
CA GLU A 254 -31.91 -26.69 20.11
C GLU A 254 -31.25 -27.66 19.13
N TYR A 255 -30.40 -27.13 18.24
CA TYR A 255 -29.61 -27.93 17.31
C TYR A 255 -28.67 -28.91 18.04
N ILE A 256 -27.92 -28.44 19.05
CA ILE A 256 -27.00 -29.29 19.83
C ILE A 256 -27.75 -30.38 20.59
N LYS A 257 -28.93 -30.07 21.13
CA LYS A 257 -29.79 -31.07 21.77
C LYS A 257 -30.21 -32.16 20.79
N ALA A 258 -30.61 -31.79 19.57
CA ALA A 258 -30.94 -32.74 18.51
C ALA A 258 -29.73 -33.59 18.09
N LEU A 259 -28.58 -32.95 17.88
CA LEU A 259 -27.31 -33.61 17.54
C LEU A 259 -26.91 -34.67 18.58
N ARG A 260 -26.98 -34.34 19.88
CA ARG A 260 -26.65 -35.27 20.98
C ARG A 260 -27.67 -36.41 21.16
N SER A 261 -28.85 -36.29 20.55
CA SER A 261 -29.89 -37.33 20.60
C SER A 261 -29.66 -38.46 19.60
N ILE A 262 -28.74 -38.29 18.64
CA ILE A 262 -28.42 -39.32 17.66
C ILE A 262 -27.94 -40.59 18.38
N ARG A 263 -28.47 -41.72 17.91
CA ARG A 263 -28.09 -43.07 18.34
C ARG A 263 -27.76 -43.87 17.10
N THR A 264 -26.70 -44.65 17.24
CA THR A 264 -26.20 -45.55 16.22
C THR A 264 -27.07 -46.81 16.13
N TYR A 265 -27.29 -47.30 14.92
CA TYR A 265 -28.12 -48.45 14.59
C TYR A 265 -27.88 -48.85 13.14
N GLY A 266 -27.96 -50.15 12.82
CA GLY A 266 -27.85 -50.63 11.44
C GLY A 266 -26.41 -50.73 10.93
N GLY A 267 -26.24 -50.86 9.62
CA GLY A 267 -24.95 -51.06 8.95
C GLY A 267 -25.06 -51.12 7.42
N THR A 268 -25.90 -50.25 6.86
CA THR A 268 -26.05 -50.02 5.43
C THR A 268 -25.94 -48.52 5.20
N GLU A 269 -25.08 -48.09 4.29
CA GLU A 269 -24.73 -46.68 4.14
C GLU A 269 -25.24 -46.13 2.81
N GLU A 270 -26.46 -45.58 2.81
CA GLU A 270 -27.12 -45.08 1.58
C GLU A 270 -27.23 -43.54 1.56
N PRO A 271 -26.12 -42.78 1.61
CA PRO A 271 -26.14 -41.32 1.74
C PRO A 271 -26.71 -40.59 0.52
N THR A 272 -26.83 -41.24 -0.65
CA THR A 272 -27.42 -40.62 -1.84
C THR A 272 -28.89 -40.28 -1.62
N VAL A 273 -29.61 -41.01 -0.78
CA VAL A 273 -31.02 -40.75 -0.45
C VAL A 273 -31.18 -39.41 0.29
N PRO A 274 -30.58 -39.19 1.47
CA PRO A 274 -30.69 -37.91 2.16
C PRO A 274 -30.06 -36.75 1.37
N LEU A 275 -28.95 -36.96 0.67
CA LEU A 275 -28.31 -35.91 -0.14
C LEU A 275 -29.16 -35.47 -1.33
N HIS A 276 -29.82 -36.42 -2.01
CA HIS A 276 -30.75 -36.10 -3.08
C HIS A 276 -32.05 -35.46 -2.53
N HIS A 277 -32.52 -35.91 -1.36
CA HIS A 277 -33.70 -35.35 -0.70
C HIS A 277 -33.53 -33.87 -0.37
N ILE A 278 -32.42 -33.48 0.28
CA ILE A 278 -32.18 -32.06 0.61
C ILE A 278 -32.09 -31.18 -0.64
N ALA A 279 -31.69 -31.72 -1.78
CA ALA A 279 -31.56 -30.95 -3.02
C ALA A 279 -32.88 -30.79 -3.79
N THR A 280 -33.84 -31.70 -3.59
CA THR A 280 -35.04 -31.80 -4.46
C THR A 280 -36.36 -31.62 -3.72
N SER A 281 -36.40 -31.91 -2.43
CA SER A 281 -37.62 -31.86 -1.64
C SER A 281 -37.97 -30.43 -1.23
N LYS A 282 -39.28 -30.14 -1.18
CA LYS A 282 -39.82 -28.83 -0.81
C LYS A 282 -39.90 -28.60 0.70
N ASP A 283 -39.71 -29.64 1.52
CA ASP A 283 -39.69 -29.55 2.97
C ASP A 283 -38.39 -28.94 3.52
N TYR A 284 -37.30 -28.99 2.75
CA TYR A 284 -36.09 -28.23 3.03
C TYR A 284 -36.22 -26.81 2.46
N ASP A 285 -36.63 -25.88 3.32
CA ASP A 285 -36.86 -24.47 3.00
C ASP A 285 -35.55 -23.67 2.89
N TRP A 286 -34.68 -24.07 1.95
CA TRP A 286 -33.43 -23.34 1.67
C TRP A 286 -33.69 -21.87 1.31
N SER A 287 -32.86 -20.99 1.86
CA SER A 287 -33.00 -19.55 1.70
C SER A 287 -32.79 -19.18 0.24
N THR A 288 -33.64 -18.28 -0.25
CA THR A 288 -33.61 -17.74 -1.60
C THR A 288 -32.91 -16.39 -1.68
N ALA A 289 -32.31 -15.92 -0.57
CA ALA A 289 -31.57 -14.67 -0.55
C ALA A 289 -30.34 -14.78 -1.47
N SER A 290 -30.11 -13.76 -2.30
CA SER A 290 -29.07 -13.78 -3.35
C SER A 290 -27.64 -13.85 -2.82
N ASN A 291 -27.43 -13.50 -1.55
CA ASN A 291 -26.18 -13.60 -0.81
C ASN A 291 -26.10 -14.84 0.09
N ASN A 292 -27.10 -15.72 0.10
CA ASN A 292 -27.09 -16.93 0.89
C ASN A 292 -26.24 -18.01 0.24
N ARG A 293 -25.48 -18.76 1.04
CA ARG A 293 -24.73 -19.92 0.59
C ARG A 293 -25.29 -21.20 1.20
N ARG A 294 -25.35 -22.27 0.42
CA ARG A 294 -25.92 -23.56 0.84
C ARG A 294 -24.81 -24.60 0.94
N PHE A 295 -24.67 -25.19 2.11
CA PHE A 295 -23.67 -26.19 2.40
C PHE A 295 -24.32 -27.47 2.92
N ALA A 296 -23.79 -28.60 2.46
CA ALA A 296 -24.05 -29.91 3.03
C ALA A 296 -22.73 -30.53 3.50
N PHE A 297 -22.76 -31.18 4.66
CA PHE A 297 -21.66 -31.96 5.19
C PHE A 297 -22.13 -33.39 5.36
N LEU A 298 -21.57 -34.32 4.58
CA LEU A 298 -21.76 -35.74 4.82
C LEU A 298 -20.67 -36.22 5.79
N ILE A 299 -21.06 -36.94 6.83
CA ILE A 299 -20.14 -37.54 7.81
C ILE A 299 -20.35 -39.04 7.79
N THR A 300 -19.30 -39.80 7.44
CA THR A 300 -19.39 -41.25 7.21
C THR A 300 -18.04 -41.93 7.40
N ASP A 301 -18.01 -43.14 7.92
CA ASP A 301 -16.80 -43.96 7.93
C ASP A 301 -16.74 -44.99 6.79
N GLU A 302 -17.83 -45.19 6.04
CA GLU A 302 -17.88 -46.16 4.94
C GLU A 302 -18.19 -45.55 3.56
N SER A 303 -18.13 -46.40 2.53
CA SER A 303 -18.48 -46.07 1.14
C SER A 303 -20.01 -46.09 0.95
N ILE A 304 -20.47 -45.84 -0.28
CA ILE A 304 -21.89 -45.80 -0.61
C ILE A 304 -22.38 -47.21 -0.94
N ASP A 305 -23.38 -47.66 -0.20
CA ASP A 305 -24.18 -48.84 -0.51
C ASP A 305 -25.31 -48.51 -1.50
N PHE A 306 -25.73 -49.53 -2.25
CA PHE A 306 -26.90 -49.51 -3.14
C PHE A 306 -27.74 -50.76 -2.93
N ARG A 307 -28.08 -51.05 -1.67
CA ARG A 307 -28.84 -52.25 -1.29
C ARG A 307 -30.31 -52.09 -1.59
N THR A 308 -30.85 -50.90 -1.37
CA THR A 308 -32.25 -50.55 -1.62
C THR A 308 -32.47 -50.30 -3.11
N PRO A 309 -33.35 -51.09 -3.78
CA PRO A 309 -33.64 -50.88 -5.19
C PRO A 309 -34.27 -49.51 -5.47
N GLY A 310 -33.76 -48.80 -6.48
CA GLY A 310 -34.34 -47.54 -6.96
C GLY A 310 -33.92 -46.29 -6.20
N ILE A 311 -32.92 -46.37 -5.32
CA ILE A 311 -32.35 -45.17 -4.70
C ILE A 311 -31.55 -44.33 -5.71
N PRO A 312 -31.40 -43.01 -5.47
CA PRO A 312 -30.63 -42.15 -6.35
C PRO A 312 -29.19 -42.62 -6.51
N THR A 313 -28.69 -42.55 -7.74
CA THR A 313 -27.26 -42.79 -8.04
C THR A 313 -26.39 -41.61 -7.61
N VAL A 314 -25.06 -41.81 -7.58
CA VAL A 314 -24.09 -40.72 -7.39
C VAL A 314 -24.27 -39.61 -8.43
N GLU A 315 -24.54 -39.96 -9.69
CA GLU A 315 -24.70 -38.99 -10.78
C GLU A 315 -25.99 -38.17 -10.62
N GLU A 316 -27.11 -38.81 -10.31
CA GLU A 316 -28.39 -38.13 -10.06
C GLU A 316 -28.29 -37.19 -8.86
N THR A 317 -27.64 -37.67 -7.78
CA THR A 317 -27.38 -36.87 -6.58
C THR A 317 -26.50 -35.66 -6.89
N LEU A 318 -25.41 -35.83 -7.65
CA LEU A 318 -24.54 -34.73 -8.08
C LEU A 318 -25.31 -33.69 -8.90
N LYS A 319 -26.16 -34.15 -9.83
CA LYS A 319 -26.97 -33.26 -10.67
C LYS A 319 -27.95 -32.45 -9.83
N ALA A 320 -28.60 -33.09 -8.86
CA ALA A 320 -29.54 -32.42 -7.95
C ALA A 320 -28.83 -31.38 -7.07
N LEU A 321 -27.70 -31.73 -6.44
CA LEU A 321 -26.93 -30.81 -5.60
C LEU A 321 -26.47 -29.58 -6.39
N LYS A 322 -25.99 -29.78 -7.63
CA LYS A 322 -25.64 -28.67 -8.54
C LYS A 322 -26.83 -27.79 -8.89
N ALA A 323 -27.98 -28.39 -9.19
CA ALA A 323 -29.20 -27.65 -9.53
C ALA A 323 -29.70 -26.81 -8.35
N ALA A 324 -29.48 -27.28 -7.12
CA ALA A 324 -29.84 -26.59 -5.89
C ALA A 324 -28.77 -25.60 -5.38
N ASP A 325 -27.64 -25.45 -6.09
CA ASP A 325 -26.46 -24.67 -5.67
C ASP A 325 -25.96 -25.04 -4.26
N ILE A 326 -25.96 -26.34 -3.94
CA ILE A 326 -25.47 -26.87 -2.67
C ILE A 326 -24.02 -27.34 -2.85
N SER A 327 -23.11 -26.80 -2.03
CA SER A 327 -21.74 -27.29 -1.94
C SER A 327 -21.66 -28.44 -0.93
N LEU A 328 -21.26 -29.63 -1.38
CA LEU A 328 -21.12 -30.82 -0.53
C LEU A 328 -19.65 -31.05 -0.17
N SER A 329 -19.36 -31.00 1.12
CA SER A 329 -18.11 -31.51 1.68
C SER A 329 -18.36 -32.83 2.40
N VAL A 330 -17.37 -33.72 2.39
CA VAL A 330 -17.43 -35.03 3.04
C VAL A 330 -16.37 -35.11 4.13
N VAL A 331 -16.79 -35.51 5.33
CA VAL A 331 -15.92 -35.84 6.46
C VAL A 331 -15.92 -37.35 6.60
N GLY A 332 -14.88 -38.01 6.12
CA GLY A 332 -14.84 -39.47 6.12
C GLY A 332 -13.46 -40.09 6.20
N MET A 333 -13.42 -41.42 6.10
CA MET A 333 -12.18 -42.19 6.12
C MET A 333 -11.39 -42.00 4.83
N ARG A 334 -10.06 -42.12 4.88
CA ARG A 334 -9.21 -41.92 3.69
C ARG A 334 -9.54 -42.89 2.55
N TYR A 335 -9.94 -44.12 2.86
CA TYR A 335 -10.25 -45.12 1.85
C TYR A 335 -11.58 -44.87 1.12
N THR A 336 -12.46 -44.00 1.64
CA THR A 336 -13.75 -43.68 1.01
C THR A 336 -13.66 -42.44 0.11
N GLU A 337 -12.52 -41.74 0.09
CA GLU A 337 -12.30 -40.52 -0.70
C GLU A 337 -12.60 -40.70 -2.19
N SER A 338 -12.16 -41.80 -2.80
CA SER A 338 -12.42 -42.08 -4.22
C SER A 338 -13.91 -42.24 -4.53
N THR A 339 -14.67 -42.80 -3.59
CA THR A 339 -16.13 -43.00 -3.72
C THR A 339 -16.86 -41.67 -3.78
N PHE A 340 -16.47 -40.72 -2.93
CA PHE A 340 -17.13 -39.43 -2.81
C PHE A 340 -16.55 -38.32 -3.70
N LYS A 341 -15.36 -38.53 -4.28
CA LYS A 341 -14.67 -37.56 -5.13
C LYS A 341 -15.57 -36.89 -6.17
N PRO A 342 -16.42 -37.60 -6.95
CA PRO A 342 -17.28 -36.98 -7.95
C PRO A 342 -18.26 -35.96 -7.35
N LEU A 343 -18.80 -36.24 -6.16
CA LEU A 343 -19.74 -35.35 -5.46
C LEU A 343 -19.02 -34.13 -4.90
N VAL A 344 -17.89 -34.35 -4.23
CA VAL A 344 -17.09 -33.30 -3.60
C VAL A 344 -16.55 -32.31 -4.64
N GLU A 345 -15.81 -32.79 -5.65
CA GLU A 345 -15.23 -31.93 -6.68
C GLU A 345 -16.32 -31.29 -7.54
N GLY A 346 -17.37 -32.06 -7.86
CA GLY A 346 -18.48 -31.59 -8.67
C GLY A 346 -19.27 -30.45 -8.02
N THR A 347 -19.30 -30.37 -6.68
CA THR A 347 -20.00 -29.33 -5.92
C THR A 347 -19.06 -28.33 -5.24
N LYS A 348 -17.76 -28.38 -5.59
CA LYS A 348 -16.70 -27.48 -5.06
C LYS A 348 -16.53 -27.56 -3.54
N GLY A 349 -16.87 -28.69 -2.92
CA GLY A 349 -16.60 -28.91 -1.51
C GLY A 349 -15.20 -29.47 -1.25
N LEU A 350 -14.98 -29.93 -0.03
CA LEU A 350 -13.75 -30.59 0.41
C LEU A 350 -13.99 -31.99 0.94
N TYR A 351 -12.95 -32.81 0.84
CA TYR A 351 -12.85 -34.07 1.55
C TYR A 351 -11.98 -33.88 2.79
N LEU A 352 -12.52 -34.21 3.97
CA LEU A 352 -11.88 -34.04 5.27
C LEU A 352 -11.78 -35.40 5.98
N ASN A 353 -10.74 -35.58 6.78
CA ASN A 353 -10.56 -36.81 7.54
C ASN A 353 -11.38 -36.78 8.84
N ILE A 354 -12.25 -37.77 9.03
CA ILE A 354 -13.12 -37.90 10.21
C ILE A 354 -12.36 -38.08 11.54
N ASN A 355 -11.13 -38.59 11.49
CA ASN A 355 -10.29 -38.78 12.68
C ASN A 355 -9.52 -37.52 13.10
N GLN A 356 -9.69 -36.40 12.39
CA GLN A 356 -9.05 -35.12 12.71
C GLN A 356 -10.04 -34.15 13.34
N GLU A 357 -9.52 -33.08 13.96
CA GLU A 357 -10.30 -31.92 14.43
C GLU A 357 -10.83 -31.12 13.23
N PHE A 358 -11.82 -31.68 12.53
CA PHE A 358 -12.37 -31.10 11.30
C PHE A 358 -13.17 -29.82 11.56
N SER A 359 -13.54 -29.50 12.80
CA SER A 359 -14.11 -28.19 13.16
C SER A 359 -13.26 -27.01 12.68
N SER A 360 -11.93 -27.11 12.79
CA SER A 360 -10.97 -26.10 12.32
C SER A 360 -10.86 -26.04 10.79
N LEU A 361 -11.03 -27.18 10.12
CA LEU A 361 -10.97 -27.32 8.67
C LEU A 361 -12.26 -26.83 8.01
N LEU A 362 -13.41 -27.16 8.60
CA LEU A 362 -14.73 -26.61 8.24
C LEU A 362 -14.74 -25.10 8.36
N ASN A 363 -14.14 -24.56 9.42
CA ASN A 363 -13.96 -23.12 9.58
C ASN A 363 -13.14 -22.48 8.46
N ARG A 364 -12.01 -23.09 8.08
CA ARG A 364 -11.17 -22.61 6.97
C ARG A 364 -11.94 -22.59 5.65
N ASP A 365 -12.73 -23.62 5.41
CA ASP A 365 -13.42 -23.83 4.15
C ASP A 365 -14.69 -22.97 4.01
N PHE A 366 -15.45 -22.88 5.10
CA PHE A 366 -16.57 -21.94 5.26
C PHE A 366 -16.08 -20.49 5.14
N THR A 367 -14.95 -20.13 5.76
CA THR A 367 -14.36 -18.78 5.63
C THR A 367 -13.88 -18.51 4.19
N ASN A 368 -13.34 -19.52 3.50
CA ASN A 368 -12.91 -19.38 2.11
C ASN A 368 -14.07 -19.15 1.13
N HIS A 369 -15.25 -19.72 1.41
CA HIS A 369 -16.44 -19.62 0.55
C HIS A 369 -17.43 -18.50 0.95
N VAL A 370 -17.45 -18.09 2.22
CA VAL A 370 -18.37 -17.06 2.75
C VAL A 370 -17.68 -15.69 2.96
N VAL A 371 -16.34 -15.61 3.02
CA VAL A 371 -15.61 -14.41 3.49
C VAL A 371 -14.47 -13.97 2.57
N LYS A 372 -14.66 -13.94 1.25
CA LYS A 372 -13.67 -13.33 0.33
C LYS A 372 -14.27 -12.26 -0.55
N THR A 373 -14.20 -11.02 -0.07
CA THR A 373 -14.14 -9.85 -0.97
C THR A 373 -12.67 -9.52 -1.19
N VAL A 374 -12.19 -9.70 -2.42
CA VAL A 374 -10.90 -9.13 -2.83
C VAL A 374 -11.12 -7.63 -2.99
N GLN A 375 -10.53 -6.82 -2.11
CA GLN A 375 -10.43 -5.39 -2.40
C GLN A 375 -9.23 -5.22 -3.32
N GLU A 376 -9.50 -4.90 -4.59
CA GLU A 376 -8.44 -4.60 -5.53
C GLU A 376 -7.57 -3.44 -5.02
N GLY A 377 -6.26 -3.61 -5.13
CA GLY A 377 -5.30 -2.59 -4.74
C GLY A 377 -5.50 -1.32 -5.58
N ARG A 378 -5.36 -0.15 -4.94
CA ARG A 378 -5.50 1.13 -5.63
C ARG A 378 -4.38 1.31 -6.65
N VAL A 379 -4.68 2.04 -7.71
CA VAL A 379 -3.72 2.39 -8.75
C VAL A 379 -3.31 3.84 -8.53
N TYR A 380 -2.01 4.13 -8.58
CA TYR A 380 -1.46 5.47 -8.48
C TYR A 380 -0.70 5.83 -9.74
N ARG A 381 -0.83 7.09 -10.17
CA ARG A 381 0.06 7.71 -11.16
C ARG A 381 1.00 8.66 -10.43
N ILE A 382 2.29 8.35 -10.44
CA ILE A 382 3.34 9.13 -9.81
C ILE A 382 4.04 9.93 -10.91
N VAL A 383 4.11 11.24 -10.74
CA VAL A 383 4.82 12.15 -11.64
C VAL A 383 5.95 12.80 -10.84
N THR A 384 7.19 12.55 -11.24
CA THR A 384 8.38 13.15 -10.63
C THR A 384 9.01 14.10 -11.61
N GLU A 385 9.07 15.39 -11.27
CA GLU A 385 9.77 16.41 -12.04
C GLU A 385 11.07 16.78 -11.34
N LYS A 386 12.20 16.43 -11.96
CA LYS A 386 13.55 16.76 -11.49
C LYS A 386 14.09 17.98 -12.24
N TYR A 387 14.53 18.97 -11.50
CA TYR A 387 15.15 20.21 -11.96
C TYR A 387 16.63 20.17 -11.58
N ASP A 388 17.51 19.97 -12.55
CA ASP A 388 18.96 20.10 -12.36
C ASP A 388 19.38 21.53 -12.70
N PHE A 389 19.98 22.23 -11.74
CA PHE A 389 20.53 23.57 -11.89
C PHE A 389 22.05 23.47 -12.02
N LEU A 390 22.58 23.94 -13.15
CA LEU A 390 24.01 24.03 -13.43
C LEU A 390 24.37 25.49 -13.74
N THR A 391 25.19 26.10 -12.90
CA THR A 391 25.73 27.45 -13.12
C THR A 391 27.22 27.35 -13.40
N GLU A 392 27.69 27.97 -14.47
CA GLU A 392 29.10 28.11 -14.78
C GLU A 392 29.46 29.59 -14.95
N ALA A 393 30.42 30.07 -14.17
CA ALA A 393 30.98 31.40 -14.34
C ALA A 393 32.43 31.29 -14.80
N HIS A 394 32.75 32.00 -15.88
CA HIS A 394 34.10 32.19 -16.38
C HIS A 394 34.47 33.66 -16.22
N VAL A 395 35.55 33.95 -15.50
CA VAL A 395 35.97 35.31 -15.15
C VAL A 395 37.40 35.55 -15.60
N VAL A 396 37.63 36.63 -16.32
CA VAL A 396 38.95 37.07 -16.80
C VAL A 396 39.23 38.48 -16.28
N LEU A 397 40.33 38.66 -15.56
CA LEU A 397 40.77 39.97 -15.09
C LEU A 397 41.32 40.80 -16.26
N LYS A 398 40.94 42.08 -16.32
CA LYS A 398 41.55 43.02 -17.26
C LYS A 398 42.97 43.38 -16.78
N PRO A 399 43.94 43.55 -17.69
CA PRO A 399 45.29 43.94 -17.31
C PRO A 399 45.28 45.29 -16.58
N LYS A 400 45.80 45.33 -15.35
CA LYS A 400 46.19 46.56 -14.64
C LYS A 400 47.71 46.60 -14.47
N PRO A 401 48.35 47.78 -14.42
CA PRO A 401 49.81 47.90 -14.28
C PRO A 401 50.34 47.11 -13.07
N ILE A 402 51.48 46.44 -13.24
CA ILE A 402 51.86 45.18 -12.57
C ILE A 402 52.36 45.33 -11.11
N GLY A 403 51.95 44.39 -10.25
CA GLY A 403 52.66 43.97 -9.02
C GLY A 403 52.25 42.53 -8.63
N SER A 404 53.23 41.61 -8.50
CA SER A 404 53.04 40.15 -8.43
C SER A 404 52.70 39.61 -7.02
N THR A 405 52.10 38.41 -6.93
CA THR A 405 52.38 37.37 -5.89
C THR A 405 51.63 36.05 -6.13
N LYS A 406 52.18 34.94 -5.60
CA LYS A 406 51.93 33.50 -5.86
C LYS A 406 50.66 32.90 -5.21
N ALA A 407 50.13 31.82 -5.80
CA ALA A 407 48.90 31.10 -5.40
C ALA A 407 49.11 29.91 -4.42
N VAL A 408 48.08 29.58 -3.62
CA VAL A 408 47.95 28.39 -2.75
C VAL A 408 46.51 27.83 -2.83
N TYR A 409 46.36 26.49 -2.87
CA TYR A 409 45.11 25.75 -3.06
C TYR A 409 44.48 25.22 -1.76
N HIS A 410 43.15 25.19 -1.67
CA HIS A 410 42.39 24.36 -0.70
C HIS A 410 41.14 23.74 -1.33
N THR A 411 40.91 22.45 -1.05
CA THR A 411 39.66 21.70 -1.31
C THR A 411 39.00 21.34 0.03
N SER A 412 37.68 21.36 0.10
CA SER A 412 36.91 20.84 1.25
C SER A 412 35.66 20.10 0.76
N THR A 413 35.50 18.85 1.19
CA THR A 413 34.27 18.05 1.06
C THR A 413 33.47 18.12 2.36
N LEU A 414 32.15 18.31 2.25
CA LEU A 414 31.20 18.20 3.36
C LEU A 414 30.34 16.95 3.13
N SER A 415 30.27 16.09 4.13
CA SER A 415 29.49 14.85 4.16
C SER A 415 28.24 15.08 5.00
N ASN A 416 27.09 14.51 4.62
CA ASN A 416 26.01 14.22 5.56
C ASN A 416 25.23 12.95 5.19
N LYS A 417 24.93 12.17 6.23
CA LYS A 417 24.20 10.89 6.22
C LYS A 417 22.74 11.06 5.76
N VAL A 418 22.27 10.05 5.01
CA VAL A 418 20.87 9.82 4.65
C VAL A 418 20.12 9.20 5.84
N SER A 419 18.94 9.74 6.19
CA SER A 419 18.00 9.12 7.12
C SER A 419 16.94 8.31 6.35
N GLU A 420 16.67 7.09 6.80
CA GLU A 420 15.70 6.16 6.22
C GLU A 420 14.24 6.58 6.46
N LEU A 421 13.34 6.11 5.58
CA LEU A 421 11.89 6.29 5.69
C LEU A 421 11.29 5.57 6.92
N PRO A 422 10.21 6.10 7.52
CA PRO A 422 9.36 5.30 8.40
C PRO A 422 8.51 4.32 7.58
N LYS A 423 8.32 3.11 8.12
CA LYS A 423 7.42 2.09 7.56
C LYS A 423 5.97 2.46 7.83
N THR A 424 5.12 2.31 6.81
CA THR A 424 3.66 2.51 6.89
C THR A 424 3.00 1.51 7.84
N GLY A 425 2.27 2.02 8.84
CA GLY A 425 1.23 1.25 9.55
C GLY A 425 1.32 1.17 11.08
N GLU A 426 1.50 2.28 11.80
CA GLU A 426 1.21 2.31 13.25
C GLU A 426 0.27 3.45 13.62
N LYS A 427 -0.67 3.13 14.51
CA LYS A 427 -1.64 4.07 15.07
C LYS A 427 -0.92 5.03 16.01
N ALA A 428 -1.29 6.31 15.92
CA ALA A 428 -0.84 7.33 16.84
C ALA A 428 -1.20 6.95 18.29
N SER A 429 -0.18 6.81 19.13
CA SER A 429 -0.30 7.03 20.56
C SER A 429 0.85 7.92 21.00
N SER A 430 0.48 9.12 21.44
CA SER A 430 1.17 9.95 22.44
C SER A 430 2.69 9.89 22.43
N ASN A 431 3.33 10.89 21.79
CA ASN A 431 4.64 11.52 22.12
C ASN A 431 5.34 12.14 20.88
N LEU A 432 4.62 12.82 19.97
CA LEU A 432 5.24 13.59 18.88
C LEU A 432 5.42 15.07 19.27
N SER A 433 6.27 15.29 20.25
CA SER A 433 7.07 16.51 20.35
C SER A 433 8.50 16.11 20.09
N VAL A 434 9.21 16.84 19.23
CA VAL A 434 10.60 16.60 18.80
C VAL A 434 10.71 15.67 17.59
N LEU A 435 10.71 16.25 16.38
CA LEU A 435 11.52 15.89 15.19
C LEU A 435 10.83 16.37 13.90
N GLY A 436 10.93 17.67 13.65
CA GLY A 436 10.59 18.31 12.36
C GLY A 436 11.48 19.53 12.11
N VAL A 437 12.68 19.54 12.67
CA VAL A 437 13.68 20.60 12.52
C VAL A 437 14.96 19.93 12.04
N ALA A 438 15.16 19.88 10.73
CA ALA A 438 16.46 19.59 10.14
C ALA A 438 16.48 20.04 8.68
N LEU A 439 16.90 21.30 8.47
CA LEU A 439 17.74 21.79 7.36
C LEU A 439 17.68 23.31 7.37
N ILE A 440 18.30 23.90 8.40
CA ILE A 440 18.69 25.30 8.43
C ILE A 440 20.22 25.31 8.58
N ALA A 441 20.84 26.20 7.82
CA ALA A 441 22.26 26.56 7.82
C ALA A 441 23.21 25.60 7.09
N VAL A 442 23.39 25.84 5.79
CA VAL A 442 24.74 25.82 5.20
C VAL A 442 24.87 27.08 4.34
N ALA A 443 25.98 27.81 4.54
CA ALA A 443 26.41 29.03 3.85
C ALA A 443 25.96 30.39 4.42
N SER A 444 26.35 30.67 5.66
CA SER A 444 26.84 32.00 6.02
C SER A 444 28.15 31.85 6.78
N GLY A 445 29.26 31.77 6.03
CA GLY A 445 30.59 31.88 6.59
C GLY A 445 30.84 33.31 7.09
N LEU A 446 30.36 33.61 8.29
CA LEU A 446 30.81 34.74 9.10
C LEU A 446 30.80 34.32 10.57
N THR A 447 31.97 33.94 11.08
CA THR A 447 32.23 33.89 12.51
C THR A 447 32.38 35.33 13.02
N VAL A 448 31.37 35.85 13.71
CA VAL A 448 31.54 37.05 14.55
C VAL A 448 31.88 36.56 15.95
N GLY A 449 33.15 36.68 16.33
CA GLY A 449 33.60 36.40 17.69
C GLY A 449 33.03 37.42 18.66
N VAL A 450 32.23 36.97 19.63
CA VAL A 450 31.88 37.77 20.81
C VAL A 450 32.75 37.29 21.96
N LYS A 451 33.73 38.13 22.34
CA LYS A 451 34.43 38.02 23.62
C LYS A 451 33.39 38.01 24.73
N LYS A 452 33.41 36.97 25.58
CA LYS A 452 32.77 37.03 26.89
C LYS A 452 33.45 38.12 27.73
N LYS A 453 32.66 39.05 28.24
CA LYS A 453 32.94 39.75 29.48
C LYS A 453 32.30 38.91 30.58
N ASP A 454 33.18 38.48 31.49
CA ASP A 454 33.00 37.82 32.80
C ASP A 454 31.97 36.68 32.92
#